data_AF-A0A5P9WLH2-F1
#
_entry.id   AF-A0A5P9WLH2-F1
#
_cell.length_a   1.000
_cell.length_b   1.000
_cell.length_c   1.000
_cell.angle_alpha   90.00
_cell.angle_beta   90.00
_cell.angle_gamma   90.00
#
_symmetry.space_group_name_H-M   'P 1'
#
loop_
_entity.id
_entity.type
_entity.pdbx_description
1 polymer ?
#
loop_
_entity_poly.entity_id
_entity_poly.type
_entity_poly.pdbx_seq_one_letter_code
_entity_poly.pdbx_strand_id
1 'polypeptide(L)'
;MRIGKGTGVLLSTGTLLAGALVGFGSGTANAAPSVYFTSDSHSNGLELVVHLNGHVAGYGDWFTDPEGSQPGDALAATDSWGDGYWIAANLDTGRVATTRGHNAPYSVTKTGNLPEGEWHKMWVCVGKGTWYKCSAKHSVHA
;
A
#
# COMPACT_ATOMS: atom_id res chain seq x y z
N MET A 1 12.95 87.36 -5.30
CA MET A 1 11.69 88.08 -5.55
C MET A 1 11.03 87.48 -6.79
N ARG A 2 9.82 86.91 -6.62
CA ARG A 2 8.74 86.60 -7.61
C ARG A 2 9.10 85.75 -8.86
N ILE A 3 8.66 84.49 -8.96
CA ILE A 3 7.34 83.95 -9.43
C ILE A 3 7.15 83.94 -10.97
N GLY A 4 6.81 82.76 -11.51
CA GLY A 4 6.06 82.55 -12.77
C GLY A 4 6.39 81.18 -13.41
N LYS A 5 5.78 80.05 -13.03
CA LYS A 5 4.51 79.44 -13.51
C LYS A 5 4.34 79.36 -15.04
N GLY A 6 4.36 78.13 -15.57
CA GLY A 6 3.83 77.74 -16.89
C GLY A 6 3.61 76.23 -16.94
N THR A 7 2.35 75.82 -17.06
CA THR A 7 1.82 74.45 -16.96
C THR A 7 1.63 73.84 -18.36
N GLY A 8 1.93 72.54 -18.55
CA GLY A 8 1.56 71.75 -19.73
C GLY A 8 1.89 70.26 -19.51
N VAL A 9 0.99 69.46 -18.93
CA VAL A 9 -0.04 68.59 -19.56
C VAL A 9 0.51 67.26 -20.11
N LEU A 10 0.26 66.21 -19.31
CA LEU A 10 -0.27 64.86 -19.62
C LEU A 10 0.31 64.05 -20.81
N LEU A 11 0.77 62.82 -20.52
CA LEU A 11 0.00 61.58 -20.78
C LEU A 11 0.76 60.35 -20.25
N SER A 12 0.08 59.64 -19.37
CA SER A 12 0.41 58.36 -18.76
C SER A 12 0.45 57.23 -19.79
N THR A 13 1.45 56.34 -19.72
CA THR A 13 1.22 54.92 -19.95
C THR A 13 2.27 54.11 -19.20
N GLY A 14 1.88 53.58 -18.03
CA GLY A 14 2.62 52.52 -17.37
C GLY A 14 2.32 51.19 -18.05
N THR A 15 3.34 50.42 -18.33
CA THR A 15 3.22 48.99 -18.62
C THR A 15 4.09 48.24 -17.63
N LEU A 16 3.44 47.75 -16.57
CA LEU A 16 3.94 46.68 -15.72
C LEU A 16 3.86 45.38 -16.54
N LEU A 17 4.99 44.80 -16.92
CA LEU A 17 5.01 43.43 -17.44
C LEU A 17 5.11 42.46 -16.25
N ALA A 18 3.96 42.00 -15.77
CA ALA A 18 3.84 40.83 -14.91
C ALA A 18 3.85 39.57 -15.78
N GLY A 19 4.95 38.84 -15.80
CA GLY A 19 5.08 37.54 -16.47
C GLY A 19 4.87 36.38 -15.49
N ALA A 20 3.83 35.59 -15.74
CA ALA A 20 3.26 34.59 -14.84
C ALA A 20 4.21 33.44 -14.46
N LEU A 21 4.40 33.23 -13.15
CA LEU A 21 4.87 31.99 -12.55
C LEU A 21 3.76 31.46 -11.65
N VAL A 22 3.13 30.34 -12.03
CA VAL A 22 2.72 29.19 -11.18
C VAL A 22 1.59 28.40 -11.85
N GLY A 23 1.98 27.45 -12.70
CA GLY A 23 1.14 26.31 -13.04
C GLY A 23 1.50 25.11 -12.16
N PHE A 24 1.54 25.29 -10.82
CA PHE A 24 1.52 24.12 -9.93
C PHE A 24 0.08 23.64 -9.94
N GLY A 25 -0.17 22.59 -10.73
CA GLY A 25 -1.43 21.87 -10.66
C GLY A 25 -1.71 21.55 -9.19
N SER A 26 -2.87 21.97 -8.70
CA SER A 26 -3.37 21.54 -7.41
C SER A 26 -3.46 20.03 -7.44
N GLY A 27 -2.44 19.34 -6.97
CA GLY A 27 -2.50 17.91 -6.74
C GLY A 27 -3.71 17.70 -5.83
N THR A 28 -4.74 17.03 -6.34
CA THR A 28 -5.87 16.63 -5.50
C THR A 28 -5.30 15.83 -4.35
N ALA A 29 -5.37 16.35 -3.13
CA ALA A 29 -5.02 15.60 -1.94
C ALA A 29 -5.98 14.42 -1.86
N ASN A 30 -5.55 13.23 -2.29
CA ASN A 30 -6.32 12.01 -2.10
C ASN A 30 -6.14 11.61 -0.64
N ALA A 31 -7.26 11.39 0.06
CA ALA A 31 -7.20 10.85 1.42
C ALA A 31 -6.46 9.51 1.38
N ALA A 32 -5.50 9.33 2.30
CA ALA A 32 -4.82 8.05 2.42
C ALA A 32 -5.85 6.95 2.72
N PRO A 33 -5.72 5.76 2.13
CA PRO A 33 -6.64 4.67 2.40
C PRO A 33 -6.60 4.29 3.89
N SER A 34 -7.77 3.99 4.46
CA SER A 34 -7.86 3.44 5.81
C SER A 34 -7.50 1.96 5.77
N VAL A 35 -6.43 1.56 6.46
CA VAL A 35 -5.93 0.18 6.45
C VAL A 35 -5.69 -0.29 7.87
N TYR A 36 -6.27 -1.43 8.21
CA TYR A 36 -5.97 -2.17 9.44
C TYR A 36 -5.90 -3.67 9.16
N PHE A 37 -5.34 -4.40 10.11
CA PHE A 37 -5.08 -5.83 9.98
C PHE A 37 -5.67 -6.56 11.19
N THR A 38 -6.25 -7.73 10.95
CA THR A 38 -6.65 -8.66 12.02
C THR A 38 -5.90 -9.97 11.84
N SER A 39 -5.80 -10.75 12.92
CA SER A 39 -5.12 -12.03 12.92
C SER A 39 -6.03 -13.08 13.52
N ASP A 40 -6.19 -14.19 12.83
CA ASP A 40 -7.03 -15.30 13.24
C ASP A 40 -6.20 -16.59 13.19
N SER A 41 -5.95 -17.17 14.36
CA SER A 41 -5.30 -18.47 14.45
C SER A 41 -6.29 -19.59 14.12
N HIS A 42 -5.86 -20.56 13.33
CA HIS A 42 -6.62 -21.77 13.05
C HIS A 42 -5.80 -23.01 13.42
N SER A 43 -6.43 -24.18 13.37
CA SER A 43 -5.83 -25.46 13.81
C SER A 43 -4.53 -25.82 13.08
N ASN A 44 -4.31 -25.22 11.91
CA ASN A 44 -3.19 -25.52 11.03
C ASN A 44 -2.33 -24.27 10.71
N GLY A 45 -2.41 -23.22 11.54
CA GLY A 45 -1.56 -22.04 11.37
C GLY A 45 -2.25 -20.70 11.67
N LEU A 46 -2.02 -19.73 10.80
CA LEU A 46 -2.37 -18.33 11.04
C LEU A 46 -2.85 -17.65 9.77
N GLU A 47 -3.99 -16.97 9.85
CA GLU A 47 -4.49 -16.05 8.84
C GLU A 47 -4.29 -14.60 9.29
N LEU A 48 -3.79 -13.75 8.40
CA LEU A 48 -3.69 -12.31 8.58
C LEU A 48 -4.57 -11.59 7.56
N VAL A 49 -5.70 -11.04 8.02
CA VAL A 49 -6.70 -10.40 7.17
C VAL A 49 -6.40 -8.92 7.01
N VAL A 50 -6.46 -8.45 5.76
CA VAL A 50 -6.30 -7.05 5.38
C VAL A 50 -7.66 -6.40 5.20
N HIS A 51 -7.92 -5.36 6.00
CA HIS A 51 -9.10 -4.52 5.84
C HIS A 51 -8.72 -3.18 5.22
N LEU A 52 -9.30 -2.88 4.06
CA LEU A 52 -9.10 -1.65 3.31
C LEU A 52 -10.43 -0.90 3.21
N ASN A 53 -10.46 0.34 3.71
CA ASN A 53 -11.64 1.20 3.69
C ASN A 53 -12.92 0.52 4.24
N GLY A 54 -12.76 -0.36 5.24
CA GLY A 54 -13.86 -1.09 5.88
C GLY A 54 -14.28 -2.39 5.18
N HIS A 55 -13.57 -2.83 4.13
CA HIS A 55 -13.80 -4.08 3.44
C HIS A 55 -12.60 -5.02 3.57
N VAL A 56 -12.85 -6.33 3.55
CA VAL A 56 -11.77 -7.32 3.41
C VAL A 56 -11.23 -7.24 1.99
N ALA A 57 -10.02 -6.70 1.85
CA ALA A 57 -9.32 -6.64 0.56
C ALA A 57 -8.70 -8.00 0.20
N GLY A 58 -8.23 -8.71 1.22
CA GLY A 58 -7.60 -10.01 1.07
C GLY A 58 -6.91 -10.42 2.36
N TYR A 59 -6.06 -11.44 2.29
CA TYR A 59 -5.43 -12.04 3.45
C TYR A 59 -4.14 -12.77 3.05
N GLY A 60 -3.31 -13.07 4.03
CA GLY A 60 -2.21 -14.00 3.88
C GLY A 60 -2.27 -15.08 4.94
N ASP A 61 -1.95 -16.30 4.54
CA ASP A 61 -1.99 -17.48 5.41
C ASP A 61 -0.63 -18.13 5.55
N TRP A 62 -0.42 -18.67 6.74
CA TRP A 62 0.59 -19.68 7.02
C TRP A 62 -0.07 -21.01 7.30
N PHE A 63 0.39 -22.05 6.62
CA PHE A 63 0.04 -23.44 6.90
C PHE A 63 1.27 -24.16 7.43
N THR A 64 1.17 -24.64 8.67
CA THR A 64 2.24 -25.42 9.31
C THR A 64 2.32 -26.80 8.66
N ASP A 65 1.24 -27.57 8.74
CA ASP A 65 1.19 -28.94 8.25
C ASP A 65 0.40 -29.04 6.94
N PRO A 66 0.69 -30.07 6.12
CA PRO A 66 -0.15 -30.35 4.97
C PRO A 66 -1.56 -30.78 5.42
N GLU A 67 -2.59 -30.13 4.87
CA GLU A 67 -3.99 -30.43 5.14
C GLU A 67 -4.79 -30.51 3.83
N GLY A 68 -5.30 -31.70 3.51
CA GLY A 68 -5.97 -31.94 2.24
C GLY A 68 -5.06 -31.68 1.03
N SER A 69 -5.42 -30.72 0.18
CA SER A 69 -4.58 -30.28 -0.95
C SER A 69 -3.59 -29.17 -0.58
N GLN A 70 -3.65 -28.67 0.65
CA GLN A 70 -2.79 -27.58 1.10
C GLN A 70 -1.43 -28.17 1.53
N PRO A 71 -0.32 -27.71 0.95
CA PRO A 71 1.02 -28.11 1.41
C PRO A 71 1.32 -27.53 2.79
N GLY A 72 2.15 -28.24 3.57
CA GLY A 72 2.76 -27.70 4.78
C GLY A 72 3.88 -26.72 4.43
N ASP A 73 4.37 -26.01 5.46
CA ASP A 73 5.28 -24.88 5.30
C ASP A 73 4.87 -23.94 4.16
N ALA A 74 3.58 -23.65 4.06
CA ALA A 74 3.03 -22.92 2.94
C ALA A 74 2.65 -21.51 3.34
N LEU A 75 3.13 -20.56 2.54
CA LEU A 75 2.79 -19.16 2.64
C LEU A 75 1.87 -18.81 1.47
N ALA A 76 0.64 -18.40 1.76
CA ALA A 76 -0.32 -18.00 0.75
C ALA A 76 -0.66 -16.52 0.87
N ALA A 77 -0.99 -15.91 -0.27
CA ALA A 77 -1.59 -14.58 -0.34
C ALA A 77 -2.81 -14.64 -1.26
N THR A 78 -3.92 -14.10 -0.78
CA THR A 78 -5.17 -13.99 -1.52
C THR A 78 -5.57 -12.53 -1.57
N ASP A 79 -5.85 -12.06 -2.78
CA ASP A 79 -6.46 -10.78 -3.07
C ASP A 79 -7.89 -11.05 -3.51
N SER A 80 -8.84 -10.68 -2.65
CA SER A 80 -10.24 -11.04 -2.78
C SER A 80 -11.07 -9.96 -3.47
N TRP A 81 -10.58 -8.71 -3.51
CA TRP A 81 -11.40 -7.56 -3.89
C TRP A 81 -10.80 -6.76 -5.04
N GLY A 82 -11.62 -6.44 -6.05
CA GLY A 82 -11.23 -5.69 -7.26
C GLY A 82 -10.97 -4.19 -7.04
N ASP A 83 -10.25 -3.81 -5.99
CA ASP A 83 -9.93 -2.43 -5.60
C ASP A 83 -8.63 -1.89 -6.27
N GLY A 84 -7.93 -2.78 -6.98
CA GLY A 84 -6.67 -2.52 -7.67
C GLY A 84 -5.47 -2.40 -6.74
N TYR A 85 -5.58 -2.89 -5.50
CA TYR A 85 -4.46 -3.15 -4.61
C TYR A 85 -3.90 -4.55 -4.92
N TRP A 86 -2.78 -4.88 -4.28
CA TRP A 86 -2.21 -6.21 -4.25
C TRP A 86 -1.96 -6.60 -2.80
N ILE A 87 -1.92 -7.91 -2.54
CA ILE A 87 -1.61 -8.51 -1.25
C ILE A 87 -0.29 -9.27 -1.35
N ALA A 88 0.54 -9.16 -0.32
CA ALA A 88 1.78 -9.93 -0.21
C ALA A 88 1.92 -10.50 1.21
N ALA A 89 1.97 -11.83 1.31
CA ALA A 89 2.39 -12.53 2.51
C ALA A 89 3.90 -12.73 2.46
N ASN A 90 4.58 -12.43 3.57
CA ASN A 90 6.02 -12.47 3.69
C ASN A 90 6.42 -13.32 4.90
N LEU A 91 7.50 -14.06 4.75
CA LEU A 91 8.16 -14.80 5.82
C LEU A 91 9.58 -14.29 6.00
N ASP A 92 10.10 -14.32 7.22
CA ASP A 92 11.46 -13.86 7.54
C ASP A 92 12.58 -14.63 6.86
N THR A 93 12.29 -15.82 6.33
CA THR A 93 13.18 -16.60 5.46
C THR A 93 13.41 -15.98 4.08
N GLY A 94 12.70 -14.89 3.75
CA GLY A 94 12.72 -14.26 2.43
C GLY A 94 11.68 -14.82 1.46
N ARG A 95 10.86 -15.79 1.89
CA ARG A 95 9.72 -16.29 1.11
C ARG A 95 8.64 -15.21 0.99
N VAL A 96 8.18 -14.96 -0.22
CA VAL A 96 7.12 -13.98 -0.52
C VAL A 96 6.10 -14.59 -1.47
N ALA A 97 4.84 -14.65 -1.04
CA ALA A 97 3.68 -14.93 -1.88
C ALA A 97 2.98 -13.60 -2.18
N THR A 98 2.83 -13.22 -3.44
CA THR A 98 2.28 -11.90 -3.82
C THR A 98 1.37 -11.95 -5.03
N THR A 99 0.26 -11.22 -4.95
CA THR A 99 -0.71 -11.05 -6.04
C THR A 99 -0.36 -9.89 -6.97
N ARG A 100 0.76 -9.19 -6.72
CA ARG A 100 1.16 -8.01 -7.49
C ARG A 100 1.29 -8.34 -8.98
N GLY A 101 0.60 -7.56 -9.82
CA GLY A 101 0.57 -7.77 -11.27
C GLY A 101 -0.61 -8.63 -11.75
N HIS A 102 -1.44 -9.13 -10.84
CA HIS A 102 -2.68 -9.85 -11.15
C HIS A 102 -3.90 -9.01 -10.73
N ASN A 103 -5.03 -9.24 -11.40
CA ASN A 103 -6.31 -8.66 -11.01
C ASN A 103 -7.00 -9.58 -10.00
N ALA A 104 -7.64 -9.01 -8.99
CA ALA A 104 -8.49 -9.77 -8.08
C ALA A 104 -9.76 -10.32 -8.78
N PRO A 105 -10.31 -11.47 -8.34
CA PRO A 105 -9.77 -12.34 -7.29
C PRO A 105 -8.54 -13.13 -7.78
N TYR A 106 -7.49 -13.20 -6.97
CA TYR A 106 -6.29 -13.97 -7.27
C TYR A 106 -5.61 -14.49 -6.00
N SER A 107 -5.16 -15.74 -6.04
CA SER A 107 -4.44 -16.38 -4.94
C SER A 107 -3.14 -17.00 -5.45
N VAL A 108 -2.11 -16.96 -4.61
CA VAL A 108 -0.83 -17.61 -4.87
C VAL A 108 -0.29 -18.23 -3.60
N THR A 109 0.25 -19.45 -3.73
CA THR A 109 0.90 -20.18 -2.63
C THR A 109 2.37 -20.40 -2.96
N LYS A 110 3.23 -20.20 -1.97
CA LYS A 110 4.66 -20.55 -2.02
C LYS A 110 4.97 -21.54 -0.92
N THR A 111 5.59 -22.63 -1.30
CA THR A 111 5.99 -23.71 -0.40
C THR A 111 7.51 -23.76 -0.25
N GLY A 112 7.95 -24.54 0.71
CA GLY A 112 9.33 -24.98 0.83
C GLY A 112 9.60 -25.43 2.24
N ASN A 113 10.26 -26.57 2.38
CA ASN A 113 10.51 -27.15 3.70
C ASN A 113 11.35 -26.20 4.54
N LEU A 114 10.94 -26.02 5.78
CA LEU A 114 11.69 -25.35 6.82
C LEU A 114 12.20 -26.39 7.83
N PRO A 115 13.22 -26.05 8.64
CA PRO A 115 13.59 -26.91 9.75
C PRO A 115 12.43 -27.03 10.74
N GLU A 116 12.01 -28.26 10.99
CA GLU A 116 10.93 -28.59 11.92
C GLU A 116 11.22 -28.06 13.34
N GLY A 117 10.20 -27.52 14.00
CA GLY A 117 10.29 -27.05 15.38
C GLY A 117 10.82 -25.61 15.51
N GLU A 118 11.04 -24.91 14.40
CA GLU A 118 11.49 -23.52 14.41
C GLU A 118 10.30 -22.53 14.42
N TRP A 119 10.55 -21.36 15.00
CA TRP A 119 9.60 -20.26 14.98
C TRP A 119 10.05 -19.21 13.98
N HIS A 120 9.15 -18.87 13.07
CA HIS A 120 9.34 -17.85 12.04
C HIS A 120 8.42 -16.65 12.27
N LYS A 121 8.69 -15.57 11.54
CA LYS A 121 7.87 -14.36 11.53
C LYS A 121 7.20 -14.18 10.18
N MET A 122 5.88 -14.16 10.20
CA MET A 122 5.05 -13.81 9.07
C MET A 122 4.51 -12.39 9.20
N TRP A 123 4.33 -11.69 8.08
CA TRP A 123 3.54 -10.46 7.99
C TRP A 123 2.90 -10.31 6.62
N VAL A 124 1.82 -9.54 6.56
CA VAL A 124 1.12 -9.24 5.29
C VAL A 124 1.23 -7.76 4.97
N CYS A 125 1.42 -7.46 3.68
CA CYS A 125 1.41 -6.11 3.15
C CYS A 125 0.30 -5.97 2.11
N VAL A 126 -0.31 -4.79 2.07
CA VAL A 126 -1.23 -4.35 1.02
C VAL A 126 -0.66 -3.13 0.34
N GLY A 127 -0.80 -3.02 -0.98
CA GLY A 127 -0.25 -1.88 -1.70
C GLY A 127 -0.86 -1.62 -3.06
N LYS A 128 -0.57 -0.44 -3.61
CA LYS A 128 -1.00 0.01 -4.94
C LYS A 128 0.08 0.91 -5.54
N GLY A 129 0.55 0.55 -6.74
CA GLY A 129 1.70 1.23 -7.34
C GLY A 129 2.95 1.11 -6.46
N THR A 130 3.45 2.25 -5.97
CA THR A 130 4.60 2.34 -5.07
C THR A 130 4.20 2.44 -3.58
N TRP A 131 2.93 2.71 -3.28
CA TRP A 131 2.44 2.79 -1.91
C TRP A 131 2.15 1.39 -1.37
N TYR A 132 2.52 1.15 -0.11
CA TYR A 132 2.13 -0.04 0.61
C TYR A 132 2.11 0.19 2.13
N LYS A 133 1.38 -0.66 2.85
CA LYS A 133 1.37 -0.74 4.31
C LYS A 133 1.40 -2.20 4.72
N CYS A 134 2.08 -2.51 5.82
CA CYS A 134 2.19 -3.87 6.34
C CYS A 134 1.62 -3.99 7.75
N SER A 135 1.22 -5.22 8.11
CA SER A 135 0.86 -5.62 9.46
C SER A 135 2.07 -5.60 10.39
N ALA A 136 1.83 -5.81 11.68
CA ALA A 136 2.87 -6.27 12.59
C ALA A 136 3.36 -7.68 12.16
N LYS A 137 4.51 -8.08 12.70
CA LYS A 137 5.03 -9.45 12.51
C LYS A 137 4.39 -10.39 13.53
N HIS A 138 3.94 -11.55 13.08
CA HIS A 138 3.34 -12.60 13.90
C HIS A 138 4.22 -13.85 13.90
N SER A 139 4.30 -14.52 15.05
CA SER A 139 5.02 -15.80 15.15
C SER A 139 4.22 -16.90 14.47
N VAL A 140 4.89 -17.72 13.67
CA VAL A 140 4.35 -18.94 13.06
C VAL A 140 5.34 -20.08 13.29
N HIS A 141 4.84 -21.31 13.34
CA HIS A 141 5.65 -22.50 13.59
C HIS A 141 5.78 -23.32 12.32
N ALA A 142 7.01 -23.74 12.02
CA ALA A 142 7.32 -24.80 11.07
C ALA A 142 7.27 -26.14 11.82
#